data_AF-A0A7X7L5D7-F1
#
_entry.id   AF-A0A7X7L5D7-F1
#
_cell.length_a   1.000
_cell.length_b   1.000
_cell.length_c   1.000
_cell.angle_alpha   90.00
_cell.angle_beta   90.00
_cell.angle_gamma   90.00
#
_symmetry.space_group_name_H-M   'P 1'
#
loop_
_entity.id
_entity.type
_entity.pdbx_description
1 polymer ?
#
loop_
_entity_poly.entity_id
_entity_poly.type
_entity_poly.pdbx_seq_one_letter_code
_entity_poly.pdbx_strand_id
1 'polypeptide(L)'
;MGIYTVNNIRKLTYDTYEMVLSGDTSWIKAPGQFVNIKIDGLFLRRPLSVCDIADDKMTLIFKVVGQGTEILSCMKPLQQLDILCDLGNGYDTEVFTLKPLLIGGGCGVPPLYYLAKTLIKKGKTPNVILGFNKKDDVFYEKEFADIGCKVYVCCVDGSYGYKGFVTDVISMIDYDYIFTCGPEPMLKAVYENSSK
;
A
#
# COMPACT_ATOMS: atom_id res chain seq x y z
N MET A 1 -20.11 -0.52 -8.12
CA MET A 1 -20.56 -1.04 -6.81
C MET A 1 -20.73 -2.54 -6.99
N GLY A 2 -20.13 -3.36 -6.13
CA GLY A 2 -20.12 -4.81 -6.27
C GLY A 2 -20.10 -5.51 -4.92
N ILE A 3 -20.53 -6.77 -4.92
CA ILE A 3 -20.43 -7.66 -3.77
C ILE A 3 -19.13 -8.44 -3.88
N TYR A 4 -18.29 -8.33 -2.85
CA TYR A 4 -17.04 -9.06 -2.73
C TYR A 4 -17.12 -10.03 -1.57
N THR A 5 -16.50 -11.19 -1.73
CA THR A 5 -16.48 -12.23 -0.70
C THR A 5 -15.11 -12.26 -0.05
N VAL A 6 -15.06 -12.26 1.29
CA VAL A 6 -13.83 -12.44 2.04
C VAL A 6 -13.28 -13.84 1.77
N ASN A 7 -12.09 -13.93 1.20
CA ASN A 7 -11.36 -15.18 1.05
C ASN A 7 -10.53 -15.48 2.29
N ASN A 8 -9.78 -14.49 2.73
CA ASN A 8 -8.86 -14.62 3.84
C ASN A 8 -8.66 -13.27 4.54
N ILE A 9 -8.37 -13.35 5.84
CA ILE A 9 -7.85 -12.23 6.60
C ILE A 9 -6.69 -12.71 7.46
N ARG A 10 -5.57 -11.99 7.42
CA ARG A 10 -4.42 -12.30 8.27
C ARG A 10 -3.89 -11.04 8.93
N LYS A 11 -3.43 -11.20 10.16
CA LYS A 11 -2.77 -10.16 10.94
C LYS A 11 -1.32 -10.04 10.48
N LEU A 12 -0.89 -8.86 10.04
CA LEU A 12 0.48 -8.57 9.61
C LEU A 12 1.33 -8.05 10.78
N THR A 13 0.78 -7.13 11.56
CA THR A 13 1.41 -6.53 12.74
C THR A 13 0.42 -6.48 13.90
N TYR A 14 0.75 -5.82 15.02
CA TYR A 14 -0.14 -5.77 16.18
C TYR A 14 -1.52 -5.14 15.89
N ASP A 15 -1.62 -4.24 14.89
CA ASP A 15 -2.87 -3.56 14.50
C ASP A 15 -3.11 -3.44 12.99
N THR A 16 -2.26 -4.05 12.14
CA THR A 16 -2.42 -4.02 10.68
C THR A 16 -2.83 -5.40 10.16
N TYR A 17 -3.82 -5.42 9.28
CA TYR A 17 -4.40 -6.64 8.70
C TYR A 17 -4.37 -6.57 7.18
N GLU A 18 -4.15 -7.73 6.56
CA GLU A 18 -4.35 -7.99 5.14
C GLU A 18 -5.66 -8.75 4.95
N MET A 19 -6.50 -8.26 4.06
CA MET A 19 -7.75 -8.89 3.66
C MET A 19 -7.72 -9.16 2.16
N VAL A 20 -7.95 -10.41 1.79
CA VAL A 20 -8.09 -10.83 0.38
C VAL A 20 -9.56 -11.08 0.10
N LEU A 21 -10.05 -10.45 -0.97
CA LEU A 21 -11.43 -10.48 -1.40
C LEU A 21 -11.54 -11.10 -2.80
N SER A 22 -12.54 -11.93 -3.06
CA SER A 22 -12.95 -12.34 -4.41
C SER A 22 -14.09 -11.47 -4.92
N GLY A 23 -14.03 -11.03 -6.18
CA GLY A 23 -15.12 -10.34 -6.85
C GLY A 23 -14.69 -9.75 -8.20
N ASP A 24 -15.49 -8.83 -8.72
CA ASP A 24 -15.20 -8.18 -10.00
C ASP A 24 -14.09 -7.13 -9.84
N THR A 25 -12.85 -7.50 -10.18
CA THR A 25 -11.68 -6.62 -10.09
C THR A 25 -11.53 -5.69 -11.30
N SER A 26 -12.36 -5.83 -12.35
CA SER A 26 -12.25 -5.04 -13.59
C SER A 26 -12.45 -3.53 -13.38
N TRP A 27 -13.06 -3.15 -12.26
CA TRP A 27 -13.22 -1.76 -11.84
C TRP A 27 -11.92 -1.11 -11.34
N ILE A 28 -10.88 -1.90 -11.05
CA ILE A 28 -9.57 -1.38 -10.65
C ILE A 28 -8.67 -1.31 -11.89
N LYS A 29 -8.64 -0.14 -12.51
CA LYS A 29 -7.98 0.12 -13.79
C LYS A 29 -6.53 0.58 -13.65
N ALA A 30 -6.16 1.13 -12.49
CA ALA A 30 -4.82 1.67 -12.25
C ALA A 30 -4.32 1.41 -10.82
N PRO A 31 -3.00 1.21 -10.62
CA PRO A 31 -2.43 1.20 -9.28
C PRO A 31 -2.60 2.55 -8.59
N GLY A 32 -2.84 2.55 -7.28
CA GLY A 32 -3.14 3.77 -6.52
C GLY A 32 -4.63 4.14 -6.45
N GLN A 33 -5.51 3.40 -7.13
CA GLN A 33 -6.95 3.48 -6.87
C GLN A 33 -7.30 2.91 -5.50
N PHE A 34 -8.45 3.32 -4.98
CA PHE A 34 -8.97 2.89 -3.69
C PHE A 34 -10.43 2.44 -3.82
N VAL A 35 -10.94 1.82 -2.77
CA VAL A 35 -12.32 1.37 -2.69
C VAL A 35 -12.99 1.90 -1.43
N ASN A 36 -14.32 2.02 -1.46
CA ASN A 36 -15.14 2.44 -0.32
C ASN A 36 -16.03 1.30 0.17
N ILE A 37 -15.70 0.75 1.33
CA ILE A 37 -16.39 -0.41 1.91
C ILE A 37 -17.56 0.05 2.78
N LYS A 38 -18.76 -0.48 2.52
CA LYS A 38 -19.90 -0.33 3.42
C LYS A 38 -19.79 -1.34 4.55
N ILE A 39 -20.03 -0.87 5.77
CA ILE A 39 -20.06 -1.70 6.98
C ILE A 39 -21.43 -1.52 7.61
N ASP A 40 -22.12 -2.63 7.86
CA ASP A 40 -23.46 -2.59 8.44
C ASP A 40 -23.44 -1.93 9.83
N GLY A 41 -24.46 -1.11 10.09
CA GLY A 41 -24.55 -0.31 11.31
C GLY A 41 -23.72 0.97 11.31
N LEU A 42 -22.89 1.24 10.28
CA LEU A 42 -22.11 2.48 10.17
C LEU A 42 -22.56 3.30 8.96
N PHE A 43 -22.75 4.61 9.16
CA PHE A 43 -23.24 5.51 8.11
C PHE A 43 -22.21 5.77 7.01
N LEU A 44 -20.97 6.07 7.40
CA LEU A 44 -19.89 6.36 6.44
C LEU A 44 -19.22 5.07 5.98
N ARG A 45 -18.87 5.00 4.69
CA ARG A 45 -18.01 3.95 4.12
C ARG A 45 -16.56 4.12 4.59
N ARG A 46 -15.73 3.09 4.43
CA ARG A 46 -14.30 3.12 4.75
C ARG A 46 -13.46 3.12 3.47
N PRO A 47 -12.74 4.22 3.17
CA PRO A 47 -11.84 4.26 2.03
C PRO A 47 -10.58 3.47 2.34
N LEU A 48 -10.27 2.46 1.53
CA LEU A 48 -9.05 1.67 1.65
C LEU A 48 -8.37 1.56 0.29
N SER A 49 -7.07 1.84 0.25
CA SER A 49 -6.25 1.69 -0.95
C SER A 49 -6.17 0.24 -1.39
N VAL A 50 -6.21 0.00 -2.70
CA VAL A 50 -5.99 -1.35 -3.24
C VAL A 50 -4.50 -1.66 -3.17
N CYS A 51 -4.15 -2.74 -2.47
CA CYS A 51 -2.77 -3.19 -2.32
C CYS A 51 -2.30 -4.03 -3.49
N ASP A 52 -3.16 -4.95 -3.97
CA ASP A 52 -2.86 -5.80 -5.11
C ASP A 52 -4.14 -6.25 -5.84
N ILE A 53 -3.96 -6.59 -7.11
CA ILE A 53 -4.95 -7.29 -7.94
C ILE A 53 -4.27 -8.52 -8.55
N ALA A 54 -4.91 -9.68 -8.41
CA ALA A 54 -4.51 -10.93 -9.04
C ALA A 54 -5.76 -11.68 -9.49
N ASP A 55 -6.04 -11.64 -10.80
CA ASP A 55 -7.25 -12.18 -11.42
C ASP A 55 -8.51 -11.61 -10.74
N ASP A 56 -9.36 -12.47 -10.16
CA ASP A 56 -10.59 -12.11 -9.44
C ASP A 56 -10.34 -11.71 -7.97
N LYS A 57 -9.08 -11.62 -7.54
CA LYS A 57 -8.71 -11.30 -6.16
C LYS A 57 -8.21 -9.88 -6.01
N MET A 58 -8.76 -9.20 -5.02
CA MET A 58 -8.34 -7.89 -4.56
C MET A 58 -7.78 -7.98 -3.14
N THR A 59 -6.56 -7.50 -2.94
CA THR A 59 -5.91 -7.43 -1.63
C THR A 59 -6.00 -6.01 -1.09
N LEU A 60 -6.45 -5.90 0.15
CA LEU A 60 -6.50 -4.65 0.91
C LEU A 60 -5.65 -4.81 2.18
N ILE A 61 -4.97 -3.74 2.59
CA ILE A 61 -4.27 -3.69 3.87
C ILE A 61 -4.74 -2.46 4.62
N PHE A 62 -5.05 -2.63 5.89
CA PHE A 62 -5.54 -1.54 6.71
C PHE A 62 -5.09 -1.68 8.16
N LYS A 63 -5.02 -0.53 8.84
CA LYS A 63 -4.76 -0.42 10.26
C LYS A 63 -6.08 -0.30 11.04
N VAL A 64 -6.16 -0.96 12.18
CA VAL A 64 -7.29 -0.81 13.11
C VAL A 64 -7.12 0.50 13.87
N VAL A 65 -7.97 1.48 13.55
CA VAL A 65 -7.93 2.85 14.11
C VAL A 65 -9.30 3.33 14.59
N GLY A 66 -10.33 2.49 14.46
CA GLY A 66 -11.68 2.78 14.93
C GLY A 66 -12.65 1.65 14.59
N GLN A 67 -13.90 1.83 15.01
CA GLN A 67 -14.94 0.80 14.97
C GLN A 67 -15.10 0.13 13.59
N GLY A 68 -15.01 0.90 12.49
CA GLY A 68 -15.16 0.32 11.15
C GLY A 68 -14.03 -0.66 10.80
N THR A 69 -12.77 -0.27 11.02
CA THR A 69 -11.64 -1.18 10.73
C THR A 69 -11.52 -2.30 11.76
N GLU A 70 -11.99 -2.09 12.98
CA GLU A 70 -12.13 -3.17 13.97
C GLU A 70 -13.13 -4.25 13.49
N ILE A 71 -14.31 -3.86 13.00
CA ILE A 71 -15.27 -4.80 12.40
C ILE A 71 -14.65 -5.55 11.22
N LEU A 72 -13.97 -4.83 10.31
CA LEU A 72 -13.29 -5.46 9.17
C LEU A 72 -12.22 -6.47 9.63
N SER A 73 -11.48 -6.17 10.70
CA SER A 73 -10.44 -7.07 11.23
C SER A 73 -10.99 -8.38 11.81
N CYS A 74 -12.27 -8.40 12.18
CA CYS A 74 -12.95 -9.56 12.77
C CYS A 74 -13.76 -10.37 11.75
N MET A 75 -13.77 -9.96 10.48
CA MET A 75 -14.47 -10.69 9.44
C MET A 75 -13.88 -12.08 9.20
N LYS A 76 -14.69 -12.97 8.64
CA LYS A 76 -14.36 -14.37 8.37
C LYS A 76 -14.52 -14.69 6.89
N PRO A 77 -13.80 -15.71 6.39
CA PRO A 77 -14.02 -16.21 5.04
C PRO A 77 -15.51 -16.47 4.75
N LEU A 78 -15.90 -16.31 3.49
CA LEU A 78 -17.28 -16.42 2.96
C LEU A 78 -18.23 -15.28 3.34
N GLN A 79 -17.84 -14.35 4.24
CA GLN A 79 -18.64 -13.16 4.48
C GLN A 79 -18.55 -12.19 3.29
N GLN A 80 -19.61 -11.40 3.07
CA GLN A 80 -19.72 -10.50 1.94
C GLN A 80 -19.60 -9.03 2.35
N LEU A 81 -19.06 -8.23 1.44
CA LEU A 81 -18.90 -6.78 1.57
C LEU A 81 -19.51 -6.08 0.34
N ASP A 82 -20.28 -5.03 0.59
CA ASP A 82 -20.68 -4.06 -0.43
C ASP A 82 -19.55 -3.05 -0.59
N ILE A 83 -18.94 -3.04 -1.78
CA ILE A 83 -17.79 -2.20 -2.10
C ILE A 83 -18.10 -1.31 -3.29
N LEU A 84 -17.84 -0.01 -3.09
CA LEU A 84 -17.80 0.96 -4.17
C LEU A 84 -16.37 1.04 -4.72
N CYS A 85 -16.22 0.73 -6.01
CA CYS A 85 -14.95 0.66 -6.73
C CYS A 85 -14.85 1.77 -7.79
N ASP A 86 -13.79 1.74 -8.60
CA ASP A 86 -13.48 2.74 -9.65
C ASP A 86 -13.29 4.16 -9.07
N LEU A 87 -12.61 4.23 -7.91
CA LEU A 87 -12.34 5.49 -7.20
C LEU A 87 -10.86 5.86 -7.26
N GLY A 88 -10.60 7.15 -7.47
CA GLY A 88 -9.26 7.69 -7.65
C GLY A 88 -8.73 7.51 -9.07
N ASN A 89 -7.75 8.32 -9.43
CA ASN A 89 -7.12 8.29 -10.76
C ASN A 89 -5.96 7.28 -10.84
N GLY A 90 -5.42 6.87 -9.69
CA GLY A 90 -4.20 6.07 -9.63
C GLY A 90 -2.93 6.88 -9.93
N TYR A 91 -1.82 6.17 -10.03
CA TYR A 91 -0.52 6.70 -10.42
C TYR A 91 -0.36 6.66 -11.94
N ASP A 92 0.27 7.70 -12.49
CA ASP A 92 0.71 7.68 -13.88
C ASP A 92 1.91 6.73 -14.03
N THR A 93 1.68 5.60 -14.71
CA THR A 93 2.72 4.59 -14.93
C THR A 93 3.42 4.75 -16.29
N GLU A 94 2.98 5.70 -17.12
CA GLU A 94 3.56 6.03 -18.43
C GLU A 94 4.68 7.08 -18.34
N VAL A 95 4.92 7.64 -17.15
CA VAL A 95 6.06 8.53 -16.92
C VAL A 95 7.36 7.89 -17.40
N PHE A 96 8.20 8.69 -18.07
CA PHE A 96 9.49 8.25 -18.58
C PHE A 96 10.49 8.16 -17.42
N THR A 97 10.69 6.94 -16.93
CA THR A 97 11.58 6.59 -15.80
C THR A 97 12.15 5.21 -16.05
N LEU A 98 13.46 5.06 -15.85
CA LEU A 98 14.17 3.79 -15.83
C LEU A 98 14.40 3.31 -14.39
N LYS A 99 14.50 4.24 -13.43
CA LYS A 99 14.83 3.97 -12.02
C LYS A 99 13.79 4.57 -11.07
N PRO A 100 12.54 4.07 -11.09
CA PRO A 100 11.51 4.61 -10.22
C PRO A 100 11.82 4.30 -8.74
N LEU A 101 11.66 5.31 -7.88
CA LEU A 101 11.77 5.18 -6.43
C LEU A 101 10.38 5.26 -5.80
N LEU A 102 9.97 4.19 -5.13
CA LEU A 102 8.69 4.09 -4.43
C LEU A 102 8.93 4.31 -2.94
N ILE A 103 8.23 5.25 -2.31
CA ILE A 103 8.41 5.61 -0.90
C ILE A 103 7.09 5.46 -0.16
N GLY A 104 6.99 4.45 0.70
CA GLY A 104 5.79 4.14 1.48
C GLY A 104 5.99 4.36 2.97
N GLY A 105 5.06 5.05 3.64
CA GLY A 105 5.07 5.22 5.10
C GLY A 105 3.87 4.57 5.78
N GLY A 106 4.08 3.54 6.60
CA GLY A 106 3.02 2.83 7.33
C GLY A 106 1.85 2.42 6.42
N CYS A 107 0.66 2.97 6.65
CA CYS A 107 -0.54 2.70 5.84
C CYS A 107 -0.46 3.20 4.38
N GLY A 108 0.60 3.92 3.99
CA GLY A 108 0.88 4.30 2.61
C GLY A 108 1.68 3.25 1.82
N VAL A 109 2.25 2.24 2.48
CA VAL A 109 2.93 1.11 1.82
C VAL A 109 2.01 0.32 0.87
N PRO A 110 0.77 -0.05 1.24
CA PRO A 110 -0.07 -0.94 0.44
C PRO A 110 -0.27 -0.55 -1.03
N PRO A 111 -0.70 0.68 -1.39
CA PRO A 111 -0.94 1.04 -2.80
C PRO A 111 0.31 0.96 -3.69
N LEU A 112 1.50 1.05 -3.10
CA LEU A 112 2.77 0.99 -3.83
C LEU A 112 3.12 -0.42 -4.28
N TYR A 113 2.52 -1.46 -3.69
CA TYR A 113 2.80 -2.84 -4.06
C TYR A 113 2.25 -3.18 -5.45
N TYR A 114 0.98 -2.87 -5.71
CA TYR A 114 0.41 -3.01 -7.05
C TYR A 114 1.11 -2.12 -8.09
N LEU A 115 1.54 -0.92 -7.68
CA LEU A 115 2.34 -0.04 -8.52
C LEU A 115 3.67 -0.69 -8.90
N ALA A 116 4.41 -1.24 -7.93
CA ALA A 116 5.69 -1.91 -8.18
C ALA A 116 5.54 -3.06 -9.17
N LYS A 117 4.55 -3.95 -8.96
CA LYS A 117 4.24 -5.04 -9.91
C LYS A 117 3.96 -4.52 -11.31
N THR A 118 3.21 -3.43 -11.42
CA THR A 118 2.85 -2.81 -12.70
C THR A 118 4.09 -2.23 -13.40
N LEU A 119 4.97 -1.54 -12.68
CA LEU A 119 6.21 -0.98 -13.23
C LEU A 119 7.20 -2.08 -13.66
N ILE A 120 7.32 -3.16 -12.88
CA ILE A 120 8.15 -4.33 -13.23
C ILE A 120 7.66 -5.00 -14.53
N LYS A 121 6.34 -5.19 -14.67
CA LYS A 121 5.74 -5.71 -15.92
C LYS A 121 6.03 -4.82 -17.13
N LYS A 122 6.26 -3.53 -16.91
CA LYS A 122 6.67 -2.55 -17.94
C LYS A 122 8.19 -2.50 -18.16
N GLY A 123 8.97 -3.40 -17.54
CA GLY A 123 10.42 -3.48 -17.71
C GLY A 123 11.22 -2.46 -16.89
N LYS A 124 10.60 -1.80 -15.90
CA LYS A 124 11.28 -0.86 -14.98
C LYS A 124 11.83 -1.61 -13.76
N THR A 125 12.86 -1.07 -13.12
CA THR A 125 13.50 -1.67 -11.93
C THR A 125 13.29 -0.80 -10.68
N PRO A 126 12.15 -0.94 -9.97
CA PRO A 126 11.83 -0.08 -8.83
C PRO A 126 12.73 -0.34 -7.62
N ASN A 127 13.24 0.75 -7.04
CA ASN A 127 13.74 0.78 -5.67
C ASN A 127 12.58 1.15 -4.74
N VAL A 128 12.52 0.57 -3.55
CA VAL A 128 11.42 0.78 -2.60
C VAL A 128 11.97 1.16 -1.23
N ILE A 129 11.55 2.29 -0.67
CA ILE A 129 11.79 2.66 0.72
C ILE A 129 10.49 2.46 1.52
N LEU A 130 10.57 1.67 2.60
CA LEU A 130 9.46 1.41 3.51
C LEU A 130 9.77 2.05 4.87
N GLY A 131 8.98 3.05 5.26
CA GLY A 131 9.12 3.77 6.53
C GLY A 131 8.12 3.31 7.58
N PHE A 132 8.63 2.97 8.77
CA PHE A 132 7.88 2.53 9.93
C PHE A 132 8.42 3.17 11.22
N ASN A 133 7.66 3.12 12.33
CA ASN A 133 8.18 3.66 13.59
C ASN A 133 9.21 2.72 14.24
N LYS A 134 8.93 1.41 14.19
CA LYS A 134 9.72 0.35 14.81
C LYS A 134 9.60 -0.97 14.04
N LYS A 135 10.44 -1.94 14.39
CA LYS A 135 10.51 -3.27 13.76
C LYS A 135 9.18 -4.01 13.75
N ASP A 136 8.40 -3.93 14.83
CA ASP A 136 7.11 -4.64 14.94
C ASP A 136 6.04 -4.09 13.98
N ASP A 137 6.26 -2.88 13.43
CA ASP A 137 5.36 -2.24 12.48
C ASP A 137 5.71 -2.62 11.03
N VAL A 138 6.86 -3.28 10.81
CA VAL A 138 7.36 -3.62 9.48
C VAL A 138 6.50 -4.73 8.87
N PHE A 139 6.00 -4.50 7.66
CA PHE A 139 5.34 -5.50 6.83
C PHE A 139 5.69 -5.29 5.36
N TYR A 140 5.43 -6.31 4.54
CA TYR A 140 5.58 -6.29 3.09
C TYR A 140 7.00 -6.16 2.54
N GLU A 141 8.04 -6.08 3.38
CA GLU A 141 9.43 -6.09 2.92
C GLU A 141 9.75 -7.31 2.04
N LYS A 142 9.38 -8.51 2.52
CA LYS A 142 9.59 -9.75 1.78
C LYS A 142 8.76 -9.79 0.51
N GLU A 143 7.49 -9.38 0.58
CA GLU A 143 6.59 -9.34 -0.56
C GLU A 143 7.13 -8.44 -1.69
N PHE A 144 7.64 -7.25 -1.38
CA PHE A 144 8.30 -6.39 -2.37
C PHE A 144 9.60 -7.00 -2.92
N ALA A 145 10.41 -7.63 -2.07
CA ALA A 145 11.64 -8.29 -2.50
C ALA A 145 11.35 -9.49 -3.43
N ASP A 146 10.33 -10.28 -3.13
CA ASP A 146 9.92 -11.48 -3.89
C ASP A 146 9.48 -11.13 -5.32
N ILE A 147 8.94 -9.93 -5.56
CA ILE A 147 8.60 -9.45 -6.91
C ILE A 147 9.78 -8.79 -7.64
N GLY A 148 10.96 -8.74 -7.02
CA GLY A 148 12.19 -8.24 -7.64
C GLY A 148 12.52 -6.77 -7.35
N CYS A 149 11.86 -6.14 -6.37
CA CYS A 149 12.25 -4.79 -5.94
C CYS A 149 13.51 -4.82 -5.07
N LYS A 150 14.32 -3.77 -5.15
CA LYS A 150 15.35 -3.52 -4.14
C LYS A 150 14.73 -2.73 -2.99
N VAL A 151 14.64 -3.36 -1.81
CA VAL A 151 13.89 -2.82 -0.67
C VAL A 151 14.83 -2.26 0.40
N TYR A 152 14.46 -1.10 0.94
CA TYR A 152 15.15 -0.40 2.01
C TYR A 152 14.14 -0.10 3.12
N VAL A 153 14.28 -0.75 4.27
CA VAL A 153 13.40 -0.50 5.42
C VAL A 153 14.01 0.53 6.35
N CYS A 154 13.22 1.51 6.77
CA CYS A 154 13.59 2.55 7.73
C CYS A 154 12.70 2.46 8.97
N CYS A 155 13.32 2.40 10.14
CA CYS A 155 12.62 2.51 11.43
C CYS A 155 13.10 3.76 12.17
N VAL A 156 12.15 4.60 12.60
CA VAL A 156 12.44 5.85 13.33
C VAL A 156 13.27 5.58 14.59
N ASP A 157 12.94 4.52 15.33
CA ASP A 157 13.68 4.13 16.54
C ASP A 157 15.02 3.42 16.27
N GLY A 158 15.28 3.01 15.02
CA GLY A 158 16.47 2.26 14.62
C GLY A 158 16.45 0.77 15.02
N SER A 159 15.30 0.22 15.38
CA SER A 159 15.17 -1.19 15.77
C SER A 159 15.32 -2.18 14.61
N TYR A 160 15.19 -1.72 13.36
CA TYR A 160 15.39 -2.53 12.16
C TYR A 160 15.75 -1.66 10.95
N GLY A 161 16.54 -2.22 10.03
CA GLY A 161 16.97 -1.53 8.82
C GLY A 161 17.76 -0.25 9.09
N TYR A 162 17.47 0.79 8.34
CA TYR A 162 18.06 2.12 8.51
C TYR A 162 17.37 2.86 9.66
N LYS A 163 18.17 3.45 10.55
CA LYS A 163 17.67 4.32 11.61
C LYS A 163 17.29 5.67 11.04
N GLY A 164 16.07 6.12 11.33
CA GLY A 164 15.60 7.47 10.97
C GLY A 164 14.39 7.45 10.05
N PHE A 165 14.28 8.48 9.21
CA PHE A 165 13.17 8.68 8.29
C PHE A 165 13.52 8.23 6.87
N VAL A 166 12.49 8.06 6.05
CA VAL A 166 12.66 7.69 4.64
C VAL A 166 13.58 8.66 3.88
N THR A 167 13.57 9.95 4.25
CA THR A 167 14.40 11.00 3.65
C THR A 167 15.90 10.78 3.85
N ASP A 168 16.29 10.13 4.94
CA ASP A 168 17.70 9.85 5.23
C ASP A 168 18.28 8.84 4.22
N VAL A 169 17.42 7.95 3.69
CA VAL A 169 17.80 6.92 2.73
C VAL A 169 17.66 7.37 1.29
N ILE A 170 16.78 8.34 0.97
CA ILE A 170 16.59 8.88 -0.40
C ILE A 170 17.94 9.28 -1.02
N SER A 171 18.79 9.95 -0.26
CA SER A 171 20.09 10.46 -0.73
C SER A 171 21.08 9.36 -1.18
N MET A 172 20.86 8.11 -0.78
CA MET A 172 21.74 6.98 -1.06
C MET A 172 21.32 6.18 -2.29
N ILE A 173 20.19 6.53 -2.91
CA ILE A 173 19.57 5.79 -4.00
C ILE A 173 19.62 6.64 -5.27
N ASP A 174 20.01 6.01 -6.37
CA ASP A 174 19.92 6.60 -7.71
C ASP A 174 18.51 6.40 -8.26
N TYR A 175 17.83 7.49 -8.61
CA TYR A 175 16.45 7.52 -9.11
C TYR A 175 16.24 8.69 -10.07
N ASP A 176 15.24 8.54 -10.93
CA ASP A 176 14.82 9.59 -11.88
C ASP A 176 13.35 10.01 -11.70
N TYR A 177 12.58 9.27 -10.89
CA TYR A 177 11.19 9.60 -10.58
C TYR A 177 10.75 9.02 -9.23
N ILE A 178 9.99 9.79 -8.44
CA ILE A 178 9.46 9.35 -7.15
C ILE A 178 7.95 9.11 -7.23
N PHE A 179 7.54 7.93 -6.77
CA PHE A 179 6.16 7.65 -6.37
C PHE A 179 6.10 7.55 -4.85
N THR A 180 5.18 8.24 -4.19
CA THR A 180 5.13 8.25 -2.73
C THR A 180 3.70 8.16 -2.20
N CYS A 181 3.56 7.55 -1.02
CA CYS A 181 2.31 7.49 -0.28
C CYS A 181 2.59 7.32 1.22
N GLY A 182 1.93 8.11 2.05
CA GLY A 182 2.08 8.02 3.50
C GLY A 182 1.53 9.26 4.21
N PRO A 183 1.89 9.45 5.48
CA PRO A 183 1.46 10.59 6.27
C PRO A 183 1.90 11.92 5.63
N GLU A 184 1.09 12.96 5.78
CA GLU A 184 1.37 14.29 5.24
C GLU A 184 2.78 14.84 5.62
N PRO A 185 3.28 14.71 6.87
CA PRO A 185 4.63 15.13 7.19
C PRO A 185 5.71 14.41 6.36
N MET A 186 5.51 13.13 6.06
CA MET A 186 6.41 12.36 5.20
C MET A 186 6.37 12.87 3.77
N LEU A 187 5.17 13.09 3.22
CA LEU A 187 5.00 13.59 1.85
C LEU A 187 5.67 14.96 1.67
N LYS A 188 5.49 15.86 2.64
CA LYS A 188 6.16 17.16 2.67
C LYS A 188 7.68 17.02 2.69
N ALA A 189 8.21 16.16 3.57
CA ALA A 189 9.65 15.94 3.68
C ALA A 189 10.24 15.33 2.39
N VAL A 190 9.54 14.40 1.74
CA VAL A 190 9.94 13.85 0.43
C VAL A 190 10.02 14.97 -0.61
N TYR A 191 8.97 15.79 -0.73
CA TYR A 191 8.93 16.90 -1.69
C TYR A 191 10.08 17.91 -1.50
N GLU A 192 10.38 18.28 -0.26
CA GLU A 192 11.45 19.22 0.06
C GLU A 192 12.86 18.66 -0.22
N ASN A 193 13.02 17.33 -0.16
CA ASN A 193 14.31 16.66 -0.36
C ASN A 193 14.52 16.14 -1.79
N SER A 194 13.46 16.03 -2.60
CA SER A 194 13.54 15.58 -4.00
C SER A 194 13.56 16.72 -5.02
N SER A 195 13.26 17.95 -4.61
CA SER A 195 13.14 19.13 -5.50
C SER A 195 14.45 19.93 -5.64
N LYS A 196 15.61 19.29 -5.43
CA LYS A 196 16.94 19.90 -5.59
C LYS A 196 17.64 19.34 -6.81
#